data_AF-A0A936XXS5-F1
#
_entry.id   AF-A0A936XXS5-F1
#
_cell.length_a   1.000
_cell.length_b   1.000
_cell.length_c   1.000
_cell.angle_alpha   90.00
_cell.angle_beta   90.00
_cell.angle_gamma   90.00
#
_symmetry.space_group_name_H-M   'P 1'
#
loop_
_entity.id
_entity.type
_entity.pdbx_description
1 polymer ?
#
loop_
_entity_poly.entity_id
_entity_poly.type
_entity_poly.pdbx_seq_one_letter_code
_entity_poly.pdbx_strand_id
1 'polypeptide(L)'
;MQKYSGSMLDGYFAETGKLAGKKITEFETIEEQMNVLFNSSTNEQQVNQLKLFLRNKTEMINQGNGLIENWFKHDLDKMYAVSEKGLAVFGNENDFLKKRNDKWMQTIPGLMKKESQFIAVGALHLAGPYGLVKQLQQLGYTLTPIKL
;
A
#
# COMPACT_ATOMS: atom_id res chain seq x y z
N MET A 1 9.53 -3.87 18.73
CA MET A 1 9.06 -2.98 17.65
C MET A 1 9.75 -1.64 17.82
N GLN A 2 10.52 -1.24 16.83
CA GLN A 2 11.00 0.13 16.74
C GLN A 2 9.76 1.04 16.61
N LYS A 3 9.63 2.02 17.49
CA LYS A 3 8.51 2.96 17.46
C LYS A 3 8.86 4.08 16.49
N TYR A 4 8.03 4.26 15.47
CA TYR A 4 8.09 5.39 14.55
C TYR A 4 6.98 6.37 14.91
N SER A 5 7.28 7.66 14.83
CA SER A 5 6.32 8.76 15.03
C SER A 5 6.12 9.50 13.71
N GLY A 6 4.97 10.15 13.55
CA GLY A 6 4.63 10.95 12.36
C GLY A 6 3.36 10.47 11.69
N SER A 7 3.03 11.10 10.57
CA SER A 7 1.88 10.75 9.73
C SER A 7 2.29 9.83 8.60
N MET A 8 1.35 9.05 8.06
CA MET A 8 1.55 8.32 6.82
C MET A 8 1.86 9.30 5.68
N LEU A 9 2.85 9.00 4.85
CA LEU A 9 3.36 9.96 3.85
C LEU A 9 2.32 10.38 2.82
N ASP A 10 1.48 9.45 2.36
CA ASP A 10 0.37 9.72 1.47
C ASP A 10 -0.64 10.69 2.08
N GLY A 11 -1.04 10.47 3.33
CA GLY A 11 -1.87 11.39 4.10
C GLY A 11 -1.24 12.77 4.27
N TYR A 12 0.06 12.82 4.60
CA TYR A 12 0.81 14.07 4.72
C TYR A 12 0.80 14.89 3.43
N PHE A 13 1.04 14.24 2.27
CA PHE A 13 1.04 14.92 0.98
C PHE A 13 -0.36 15.36 0.54
N ALA A 14 -1.40 14.57 0.84
CA ALA A 14 -2.78 14.97 0.57
C ALA A 14 -3.17 16.22 1.37
N GLU A 15 -2.85 16.25 2.68
CA GLU A 15 -3.12 17.40 3.54
C GLU A 15 -2.34 18.63 3.11
N THR A 16 -1.03 18.48 2.89
CA THR A 16 -0.16 19.60 2.48
C THR A 16 -0.55 20.15 1.11
N GLY A 17 -0.90 19.27 0.17
CA GLY A 17 -1.39 19.67 -1.15
C GLY A 17 -2.71 20.46 -1.06
N LYS A 18 -3.63 20.02 -0.20
CA LYS A 18 -4.89 20.74 0.07
C LYS A 18 -4.62 22.14 0.64
N LEU A 19 -3.76 22.25 1.65
CA LEU A 19 -3.37 23.54 2.24
C LEU A 19 -2.68 24.46 1.23
N ALA A 20 -1.93 23.90 0.28
CA ALA A 20 -1.30 24.63 -0.81
C ALA A 20 -2.25 24.94 -2.00
N GLY A 21 -3.55 24.69 -1.87
CA GLY A 21 -4.55 24.95 -2.91
C GLY A 21 -4.41 24.05 -4.15
N LYS A 22 -3.73 22.90 -4.04
CA LYS A 22 -3.62 21.93 -5.13
C LYS A 22 -4.90 21.11 -5.24
N LYS A 23 -5.25 20.72 -6.45
CA LYS A 23 -6.32 19.77 -6.68
C LYS A 23 -5.89 18.39 -6.17
N ILE A 24 -6.64 17.85 -5.22
CA ILE A 24 -6.45 16.49 -4.71
C ILE A 24 -7.46 15.58 -5.39
N THR A 25 -6.97 14.46 -5.92
CA THR A 25 -7.81 13.38 -6.45
C THR A 25 -7.57 12.15 -5.61
N GLU A 26 -8.56 11.79 -4.81
CA GLU A 26 -8.56 10.56 -4.01
C GLU A 26 -8.85 9.36 -4.92
N PHE A 27 -8.16 8.24 -4.70
CA PHE A 27 -8.38 7.03 -5.49
C PHE A 27 -9.44 6.09 -4.91
N GLU A 28 -9.78 6.29 -3.64
CA GLU A 28 -10.83 5.60 -2.92
C GLU A 28 -11.31 6.48 -1.76
N THR A 29 -12.52 6.23 -1.27
CA THR A 29 -13.03 6.93 -0.08
C THR A 29 -12.49 6.31 1.20
N ILE A 30 -12.52 7.07 2.30
CA ILE A 30 -12.19 6.54 3.64
C ILE A 30 -13.08 5.33 3.97
N GLU A 31 -14.36 5.38 3.60
CA GLU A 31 -15.29 4.27 3.84
C GLU A 31 -14.90 3.01 3.05
N GLU A 32 -14.53 3.16 1.78
CA GLU A 32 -14.05 2.04 0.96
C GLU A 32 -12.81 1.39 1.59
N GLN A 33 -11.84 2.21 2.01
CA GLN A 33 -10.62 1.73 2.67
C GLN A 33 -10.94 1.02 4.00
N MET A 34 -11.77 1.62 4.85
CA MET A 34 -12.17 1.04 6.14
C MET A 34 -12.91 -0.28 5.96
N ASN A 35 -13.77 -0.37 4.95
CA ASN A 35 -14.48 -1.61 4.64
C ASN A 35 -13.53 -2.73 4.25
N VAL A 36 -12.52 -2.43 3.44
CA VAL A 36 -11.49 -3.42 3.07
C VAL A 36 -10.68 -3.84 4.30
N LEU A 37 -10.22 -2.89 5.12
CA LEU A 37 -9.32 -3.19 6.24
C LEU A 37 -9.99 -3.88 7.43
N PHE A 38 -11.24 -3.54 7.74
CA PHE A 38 -11.87 -3.95 9.00
C PHE A 38 -13.17 -4.72 8.83
N ASN A 39 -13.89 -4.55 7.72
CA ASN A 39 -15.19 -5.18 7.49
C ASN A 39 -15.14 -6.32 6.45
N SER A 40 -13.96 -6.63 5.90
CA SER A 40 -13.77 -7.72 4.94
C SER A 40 -13.71 -9.11 5.60
N SER A 41 -13.58 -9.16 6.93
CA SER A 41 -13.47 -10.39 7.72
C SER A 41 -14.51 -10.42 8.82
N THR A 42 -15.10 -11.59 9.05
CA THR A 42 -16.02 -11.84 10.17
C THR A 42 -15.32 -11.69 11.52
N ASN A 43 -16.10 -11.43 12.58
CA ASN A 43 -15.57 -11.36 13.94
C ASN A 43 -14.81 -12.63 14.35
N GLU A 44 -15.28 -13.81 13.93
CA GLU A 44 -14.60 -15.08 14.20
C GLU A 44 -13.23 -15.15 13.52
N GLN A 45 -13.14 -14.74 12.25
CA GLN A 45 -11.87 -14.65 11.52
C GLN A 45 -10.91 -13.67 12.20
N GLN A 46 -11.39 -12.50 12.62
CA GLN A 46 -10.56 -11.52 13.34
C GLN A 46 -10.04 -12.07 14.68
N VAL A 47 -10.86 -12.81 15.42
CA VAL A 47 -10.44 -13.50 16.66
C VAL A 47 -9.38 -14.56 16.36
N ASN A 48 -9.54 -15.34 15.30
CA ASN A 48 -8.57 -16.35 14.90
C ASN A 48 -7.24 -15.74 14.45
N GLN A 49 -7.29 -14.65 13.68
CA GLN A 49 -6.13 -13.85 13.33
C GLN A 49 -5.40 -13.33 14.58
N LEU A 50 -6.11 -12.75 15.54
CA LEU A 50 -5.50 -12.31 16.80
C LEU A 50 -4.82 -13.46 17.56
N LYS A 51 -5.47 -14.63 17.64
CA LYS A 51 -4.87 -15.82 18.26
C LYS A 51 -3.60 -16.27 17.54
N LEU A 52 -3.61 -16.28 16.20
CA LEU A 52 -2.44 -16.60 15.38
C LEU A 52 -1.29 -15.61 15.61
N PHE A 53 -1.61 -14.31 15.67
CA PHE A 53 -0.62 -13.29 15.97
C PHE A 53 0.01 -13.51 17.35
N LEU A 54 -0.80 -13.77 18.39
CA LEU A 54 -0.30 -13.99 19.75
C LEU A 54 0.58 -15.24 19.85
N ARG A 55 0.23 -16.31 19.12
CA ARG A 55 1.03 -17.55 19.07
C ARG A 55 2.35 -17.38 18.34
N ASN A 56 2.37 -16.56 17.29
CA ASN A 56 3.54 -16.35 16.42
C ASN A 56 4.19 -14.97 16.61
N LYS A 57 3.99 -14.34 17.78
CA LYS A 57 4.30 -12.93 18.04
C LYS A 57 5.68 -12.48 17.55
N THR A 58 6.72 -13.26 17.85
CA THR A 58 8.10 -12.93 17.47
C THR A 58 8.27 -12.90 15.95
N GLU A 59 7.75 -13.90 15.25
CA GLU A 59 7.80 -13.96 13.79
C GLU A 59 7.03 -12.78 13.18
N MET A 60 5.84 -12.48 13.69
CA MET A 60 5.02 -11.38 13.19
C MET A 60 5.69 -10.02 13.40
N ILE A 61 6.35 -9.81 14.53
CA ILE A 61 7.15 -8.61 14.78
C ILE A 61 8.34 -8.54 13.80
N ASN A 62 9.00 -9.66 13.53
CA ASN A 62 10.13 -9.71 12.58
C ASN A 62 9.67 -9.42 11.15
N GLN A 63 8.52 -9.93 10.73
CA GLN A 63 7.91 -9.61 9.44
C GLN A 63 7.62 -8.10 9.32
N GLY A 64 6.98 -7.51 10.35
CA GLY A 64 6.72 -6.06 10.38
C GLY A 64 7.99 -5.21 10.32
N ASN A 65 9.02 -5.58 11.09
CA ASN A 65 10.33 -4.92 11.03
C ASN A 65 10.97 -5.06 9.63
N GLY A 66 10.85 -6.23 9.01
CA GLY A 66 11.36 -6.50 7.67
C GLY A 66 10.70 -5.63 6.60
N LEU A 67 9.40 -5.35 6.71
CA LEU A 67 8.73 -4.39 5.82
C LEU A 67 9.34 -2.99 5.93
N ILE A 68 9.54 -2.51 7.16
CA ILE A 68 10.10 -1.18 7.41
C ILE A 68 11.55 -1.09 6.94
N GLU A 69 12.36 -2.11 7.22
CA GLU A 69 13.75 -2.18 6.79
C GLU A 69 13.88 -2.12 5.26
N ASN A 70 13.07 -2.91 4.54
CA ASN A 70 13.10 -2.92 3.08
C ASN A 70 12.53 -1.62 2.49
N TRP A 71 11.57 -0.97 3.15
CA TRP A 71 11.10 0.36 2.78
C TRP A 71 12.23 1.40 2.82
N PHE A 72 13.01 1.47 3.91
CA PHE A 72 14.17 2.37 4.01
C PHE A 72 15.30 2.03 3.04
N LYS A 73 15.43 0.76 2.63
CA LYS A 73 16.39 0.32 1.61
C LYS A 73 15.92 0.53 0.17
N HIS A 74 14.69 1.02 -0.01
CA HIS A 74 14.04 1.15 -1.32
C HIS A 74 13.93 -0.18 -2.09
N ASP A 75 13.86 -1.32 -1.37
CA ASP A 75 13.82 -2.66 -1.95
C ASP A 75 12.37 -3.17 -2.02
N LEU A 76 11.68 -2.77 -3.10
CA LEU A 76 10.28 -3.12 -3.32
C LEU A 76 10.08 -4.64 -3.45
N ASP A 77 11.01 -5.35 -4.07
CA ASP A 77 10.90 -6.79 -4.30
C ASP A 77 10.98 -7.57 -2.97
N LYS A 78 11.93 -7.23 -2.10
CA LYS A 78 11.99 -7.85 -0.76
C LYS A 78 10.83 -7.41 0.11
N MET A 79 10.40 -6.16 0.03
CA MET A 79 9.21 -5.69 0.76
C MET A 79 7.98 -6.50 0.36
N TYR A 80 7.79 -6.76 -0.93
CA TYR A 80 6.72 -7.61 -1.43
C TYR A 80 6.82 -9.06 -0.90
N ALA A 81 7.99 -9.69 -1.03
CA ALA A 81 8.20 -11.06 -0.56
C ALA A 81 7.98 -11.25 0.95
N VAL A 82 8.29 -10.23 1.76
CA VAL A 82 7.96 -10.22 3.19
C VAL A 82 6.44 -10.08 3.39
N SER A 83 5.78 -9.22 2.62
CA SER A 83 4.34 -8.98 2.73
C SER A 83 3.49 -10.19 2.36
N GLU A 84 3.89 -10.98 1.37
CA GLU A 84 3.15 -12.18 0.93
C GLU A 84 2.96 -13.17 2.09
N LYS A 85 4.00 -13.34 2.92
CA LYS A 85 3.95 -14.21 4.11
C LYS A 85 2.93 -13.73 5.14
N GLY A 86 2.84 -12.41 5.35
CA GLY A 86 1.89 -11.82 6.29
C GLY A 86 0.46 -11.81 5.75
N LEU A 87 0.29 -11.45 4.47
CA LEU A 87 -1.02 -11.42 3.80
C LEU A 87 -1.66 -12.80 3.77
N ALA A 88 -0.89 -13.88 3.55
CA ALA A 88 -1.41 -15.24 3.61
C ALA A 88 -2.07 -15.62 4.95
N VAL A 89 -1.76 -14.89 6.03
CA VAL A 89 -2.27 -15.16 7.39
C VAL A 89 -3.37 -14.19 7.81
N PHE A 90 -3.26 -12.91 7.45
CA PHE A 90 -4.12 -11.84 8.00
C PHE A 90 -5.00 -11.13 6.97
N GLY A 91 -4.88 -11.46 5.70
CA GLY A 91 -5.64 -10.77 4.68
C GLY A 91 -5.75 -11.55 3.38
N ASN A 92 -6.19 -10.83 2.36
CA ASN A 92 -6.22 -11.33 1.00
C ASN A 92 -5.49 -10.28 0.15
N GLU A 93 -4.33 -10.65 -0.40
CA GLU A 93 -3.56 -9.78 -1.30
C GLU A 93 -4.46 -9.21 -2.41
N ASN A 94 -5.40 -10.02 -2.88
CA ASN A 94 -6.33 -9.60 -3.91
C ASN A 94 -7.19 -8.41 -3.47
N ASP A 95 -7.72 -8.42 -2.25
CA ASP A 95 -8.59 -7.36 -1.75
C ASP A 95 -7.79 -6.14 -1.28
N PHE A 96 -6.65 -6.38 -0.62
CA PHE A 96 -5.85 -5.29 -0.05
C PHE A 96 -5.03 -4.53 -1.09
N LEU A 97 -4.61 -5.19 -2.17
CA LEU A 97 -3.75 -4.58 -3.18
C LEU A 97 -4.36 -4.68 -4.57
N LYS A 98 -4.56 -5.89 -5.10
CA LYS A 98 -4.85 -6.07 -6.53
C LYS A 98 -6.12 -5.33 -6.98
N LYS A 99 -7.27 -5.57 -6.34
CA LYS A 99 -8.54 -4.93 -6.73
C LYS A 99 -8.49 -3.41 -6.61
N ARG A 100 -7.81 -2.90 -5.58
CA ARG A 100 -7.63 -1.45 -5.35
C ARG A 100 -6.75 -0.87 -6.44
N ASN A 101 -5.59 -1.47 -6.71
CA ASN A 101 -4.70 -1.04 -7.80
C ASN A 101 -5.38 -1.11 -9.17
N ASP A 102 -6.10 -2.19 -9.46
CA ASP A 102 -6.83 -2.35 -10.73
C ASP A 102 -7.89 -1.26 -10.90
N LYS A 103 -8.61 -0.90 -9.82
CA LYS A 103 -9.55 0.25 -9.82
C LYS A 103 -8.82 1.56 -10.08
N TRP A 104 -7.71 1.81 -9.38
CA TRP A 104 -6.96 3.06 -9.52
C TRP A 104 -6.34 3.22 -10.90
N MET A 105 -5.91 2.13 -11.53
CA MET A 105 -5.34 2.10 -12.87
C MET A 105 -6.35 2.42 -13.98
N GLN A 106 -7.65 2.42 -13.69
CA GLN A 106 -8.67 2.96 -14.61
C GLN A 106 -8.62 4.50 -14.67
N THR A 107 -8.08 5.15 -13.65
CA THR A 107 -8.05 6.61 -13.49
C THR A 107 -6.66 7.20 -13.74
N ILE A 108 -5.61 6.57 -13.20
CA ILE A 108 -4.23 7.08 -13.20
C ILE A 108 -3.73 7.47 -14.60
N PRO A 109 -3.82 6.62 -15.65
CA PRO A 109 -3.38 6.98 -17.00
C PRO A 109 -4.11 8.20 -17.56
N GLY A 110 -5.40 8.35 -17.26
CA GLY A 110 -6.21 9.49 -17.70
C GLY A 110 -5.79 10.80 -17.04
N LEU A 111 -5.39 10.76 -15.76
CA LEU A 111 -4.86 11.92 -15.04
C LEU A 111 -3.50 12.34 -15.59
N MET A 112 -2.58 11.38 -15.77
CA MET A 112 -1.23 11.64 -16.29
C MET A 112 -1.21 12.17 -17.72
N LYS A 113 -2.22 11.84 -18.54
CA LYS A 113 -2.38 12.40 -19.90
C LYS A 113 -2.81 13.87 -19.90
N LYS A 114 -3.50 14.32 -18.85
CA LYS A 114 -4.01 15.69 -18.76
C LYS A 114 -2.94 16.67 -18.32
N GLU A 115 -2.18 16.29 -17.29
CA GLU A 115 -1.12 17.11 -16.70
C GLU A 115 -0.19 16.25 -15.85
N SER A 116 0.97 16.80 -15.49
CA SER A 116 1.91 16.16 -14.57
C SER A 116 1.26 15.89 -13.21
N GLN A 117 1.33 14.64 -12.76
CA GLN A 117 0.75 14.20 -11.50
C GLN A 117 1.84 13.93 -10.45
N PHE A 118 1.56 14.29 -9.20
CA PHE A 118 2.26 13.73 -8.05
C PHE A 118 1.32 12.72 -7.39
N ILE A 119 1.71 11.44 -7.42
CA ILE A 119 0.89 10.34 -6.90
C ILE A 119 1.58 9.78 -5.66
N ALA A 120 0.91 9.85 -4.50
CA ALA A 120 1.37 9.28 -3.25
C ALA A 120 0.42 8.17 -2.80
N VAL A 121 0.97 6.98 -2.52
CA VAL A 121 0.25 5.79 -2.07
C VAL A 121 1.10 5.03 -1.06
N GLY A 122 0.47 4.17 -0.24
CA GLY A 122 1.19 3.22 0.60
C GLY A 122 2.17 2.35 -0.20
N ALA A 123 3.36 2.10 0.36
CA ALA A 123 4.49 1.53 -0.38
C ALA A 123 4.20 0.17 -1.04
N LEU A 124 3.41 -0.70 -0.39
CA LEU A 124 3.04 -2.01 -0.94
C LEU A 124 2.19 -1.91 -2.22
N HIS A 125 1.48 -0.80 -2.45
CA HIS A 125 0.76 -0.59 -3.71
C HIS A 125 1.70 -0.49 -4.93
N LEU A 126 2.98 -0.21 -4.72
CA LEU A 126 3.97 -0.10 -5.78
C LEU A 126 4.60 -1.45 -6.17
N ALA A 127 4.58 -2.42 -5.26
CA ALA A 127 5.40 -3.63 -5.35
C ALA A 127 4.65 -4.84 -5.91
N GLY A 128 5.40 -5.83 -6.40
CA GLY A 128 4.86 -7.11 -6.86
C GLY A 128 4.20 -7.09 -8.25
N PRO A 129 3.64 -8.23 -8.69
CA PRO A 129 3.05 -8.39 -10.02
C PRO A 129 1.80 -7.54 -10.23
N TYR A 130 1.08 -7.21 -9.17
CA TYR A 130 -0.11 -6.35 -9.18
C TYR A 130 0.19 -4.90 -8.78
N GLY A 131 1.45 -4.57 -8.50
CA GLY A 131 1.88 -3.23 -8.12
C GLY A 131 1.75 -2.22 -9.24
N LEU A 132 1.50 -0.95 -8.90
CA LEU A 132 1.34 0.14 -9.86
C LEU A 132 2.55 0.29 -10.79
N VAL A 133 3.77 0.06 -10.28
CA VAL A 133 5.01 0.09 -11.09
C VAL A 133 4.92 -0.92 -12.24
N LYS A 134 4.52 -2.16 -11.93
CA LYS A 134 4.41 -3.24 -12.93
C LYS A 134 3.29 -2.97 -13.92
N GLN A 135 2.12 -2.52 -13.44
CA GLN A 135 0.97 -2.21 -14.28
C GLN A 135 1.27 -1.04 -15.24
N LEU A 136 1.98 0.00 -14.78
CA LEU A 136 2.42 1.11 -15.63
C LEU A 136 3.42 0.65 -16.70
N GLN A 137 4.39 -0.19 -16.34
CA GLN A 137 5.32 -0.78 -17.33
C GLN A 137 4.56 -1.57 -18.41
N GLN A 138 3.55 -2.35 -18.03
CA GLN A 138 2.72 -3.12 -18.97
C GLN A 138 1.91 -2.24 -19.92
N LEU A 139 1.52 -1.03 -19.49
CA LEU A 139 0.90 -0.02 -20.34
C LEU A 139 1.89 0.74 -21.23
N GLY A 140 3.18 0.38 -21.21
CA GLY A 140 4.22 0.98 -22.06
C GLY A 140 4.86 2.24 -21.49
N TYR A 141 4.64 2.56 -20.20
CA TYR A 141 5.33 3.69 -19.57
C TYR A 141 6.80 3.36 -19.29
N THR A 142 7.66 4.36 -19.45
CA THR A 142 9.05 4.31 -18.96
C THR A 142 9.10 4.80 -17.52
N LEU A 143 9.55 3.96 -16.59
CA LEU A 143 9.70 4.33 -15.19
C LEU A 143 11.17 4.55 -14.87
N THR A 144 11.48 5.74 -14.33
CA THR A 144 12.82 6.12 -13.91
C THR A 144 12.82 6.39 -12.41
N PRO A 145 13.52 5.58 -11.59
CA PRO A 145 13.67 5.85 -10.17
C PRO A 145 14.36 7.20 -9.94
N ILE A 146 13.81 8.01 -9.04
CA ILE A 146 14.47 9.22 -8.56
C ILE A 146 15.47 8.81 -7.48
N LYS A 147 16.74 9.19 -7.65
CA LYS A 147 17.76 8.99 -6.61
C LYS A 147 17.53 10.00 -5.50
N LEU A 148 17.37 9.50 -4.27
CA LEU A 148 17.28 10.29 -3.04
C LEU A 148 18.65 10.38 -2.37
#